data_AF-A0AAD8BIW9-F1
#
_entry.id   AF-A0AAD8BIW9-F1
#
_cell.length_a   1.000
_cell.length_b   1.000
_cell.length_c   1.000
_cell.angle_alpha   90.00
_cell.angle_beta   90.00
_cell.angle_gamma   90.00
#
_symmetry.space_group_name_H-M   'P 1'
#
loop_
_entity.id
_entity.type
_entity.pdbx_description
1 polymer ?
#
loop_
_entity_poly.entity_id
_entity_poly.type
_entity_poly.pdbx_seq_one_letter_code
_entity_poly.pdbx_strand_id
1 'polypeptide(L)'
;MSDTIEPVYALSEPKNKLGYVKIKVHLKGLEVSSIENAFSKAKAKNADVKITFGDSNFDLTVSPHLEDKKMNGVHYSLVIVKLPYEIDPNKSHFQVKNDWVRVFLKKKDVSISWEYEIRTGQIASTG
;
A
#
# COMPACT_ATOMS: atom_id res chain seq x y z
N MET A 1 8.49 -2.70 23.89
CA MET A 1 8.79 -3.23 22.54
C MET A 1 7.54 -2.96 21.73
N SER A 2 7.63 -2.18 20.66
CA SER A 2 6.46 -1.92 19.83
C SER A 2 6.29 -3.12 18.91
N ASP A 3 5.25 -3.92 19.12
CA ASP A 3 4.94 -5.05 18.25
C ASP A 3 4.64 -4.49 16.84
N THR A 4 5.35 -5.00 15.84
CA THR A 4 5.09 -4.68 14.44
C THR A 4 4.07 -5.69 13.91
N ILE A 5 2.96 -5.18 13.39
CA ILE A 5 1.82 -5.99 12.95
C ILE A 5 1.76 -6.00 11.42
N GLU A 6 1.57 -7.18 10.84
CA GLU A 6 1.23 -7.28 9.43
C GLU A 6 -0.22 -6.82 9.21
N PRO A 7 -0.47 -5.76 8.41
CA PRO A 7 -1.81 -5.26 8.19
C PRO A 7 -2.62 -6.17 7.27
N VAL A 8 -3.93 -6.23 7.49
CA VAL A 8 -4.85 -6.87 6.54
C VAL A 8 -4.88 -6.08 5.24
N TYR A 9 -4.77 -6.76 4.10
CA TYR A 9 -4.81 -6.12 2.79
C TYR A 9 -5.64 -6.90 1.78
N ALA A 10 -6.07 -6.21 0.72
CA ALA A 10 -6.81 -6.80 -0.40
C ALA A 10 -6.28 -6.27 -1.74
N LEU A 11 -6.27 -7.09 -2.77
CA LEU A 11 -5.82 -6.73 -4.12
C LEU A 11 -6.98 -6.68 -5.11
N SER A 12 -6.82 -5.87 -6.14
CA SER A 12 -7.79 -5.75 -7.23
C SER A 12 -7.14 -5.13 -8.47
N GLU A 13 -7.62 -5.49 -9.66
CA GLU A 13 -7.35 -4.74 -10.88
C GLU A 13 -8.47 -3.72 -11.12
N PRO A 14 -8.25 -2.41 -10.88
CA PRO A 14 -9.29 -1.40 -11.07
C PRO A 14 -9.64 -1.21 -12.56
N LYS A 15 -10.92 -1.44 -12.89
CA LYS A 15 -11.46 -1.22 -14.26
C LYS A 15 -11.23 0.18 -14.80
N ASN A 16 -11.18 1.19 -13.94
CA ASN A 16 -11.01 2.60 -14.30
C ASN A 16 -9.55 3.08 -14.33
N LYS A 17 -8.56 2.21 -14.05
CA LYS A 17 -7.14 2.56 -14.08
C LYS A 17 -6.34 1.41 -14.70
N LEU A 18 -6.52 1.24 -16.00
CA LEU A 18 -5.93 0.14 -16.77
C LEU A 18 -4.40 0.08 -16.60
N GLY A 19 -3.89 -1.14 -16.53
CA GLY A 19 -2.46 -1.38 -16.39
C GLY A 19 -1.94 -1.14 -14.96
N TYR A 20 -2.80 -1.08 -13.95
CA TYR A 20 -2.42 -1.02 -12.54
C TYR A 20 -3.06 -2.15 -11.75
N VAL A 21 -2.37 -2.57 -10.70
CA VAL A 21 -2.91 -3.40 -9.61
C VAL A 21 -2.99 -2.53 -8.38
N LYS A 22 -4.13 -2.60 -7.69
CA LYS A 22 -4.38 -1.82 -6.48
C LYS A 22 -4.36 -2.73 -5.27
N ILE A 23 -3.54 -2.38 -4.29
CA ILE A 23 -3.50 -3.00 -2.98
C ILE A 23 -4.11 -2.02 -1.99
N LYS A 24 -5.10 -2.48 -1.23
CA LYS A 24 -5.80 -1.72 -0.19
C LYS A 24 -5.40 -2.29 1.15
N VAL A 25 -4.55 -1.57 1.89
CA VAL A 25 -3.98 -1.97 3.17
C VAL A 25 -4.74 -1.27 4.29
N HIS A 26 -5.30 -2.04 5.23
CA HIS A 26 -6.09 -1.54 6.35
C HIS A 26 -5.16 -1.20 7.53
N LEU A 27 -5.23 0.05 7.98
CA LEU A 27 -4.36 0.60 9.02
C LEU A 27 -5.25 1.38 10.00
N LYS A 28 -5.82 0.67 10.96
CA LYS A 28 -6.80 1.24 11.89
C LYS A 28 -6.22 2.45 12.63
N GLY A 29 -6.95 3.57 12.57
CA GLY A 29 -6.58 4.82 13.24
C GLY A 29 -5.66 5.74 12.43
N LEU A 30 -5.30 5.38 11.19
CA LEU A 30 -4.55 6.27 10.31
C LEU A 30 -5.41 7.46 9.89
N GLU A 31 -4.92 8.68 10.06
CA GLU A 31 -5.62 9.89 9.67
C GLU A 31 -4.87 10.64 8.58
N VAL A 32 -5.60 11.23 7.64
CA VAL A 32 -5.03 12.16 6.65
C VAL A 32 -5.27 13.61 7.04
N SER A 33 -4.32 14.48 6.71
CA SER A 33 -4.52 15.92 6.82
C SER A 33 -5.57 16.40 5.81
N SER A 34 -6.54 17.22 6.23
CA SER A 34 -7.58 17.79 5.37
C SER A 34 -7.10 18.86 4.37
N ILE A 35 -5.80 19.11 4.26
CA ILE A 35 -5.23 20.10 3.33
C ILE A 35 -5.19 19.47 1.93
N GLU A 36 -6.35 19.36 1.31
CA GLU A 36 -6.52 19.13 -0.13
C GLU A 36 -6.42 20.47 -0.85
N ASN A 37 -5.20 20.98 -1.05
CA ASN A 37 -4.98 21.87 -2.18
C ASN A 37 -4.90 20.99 -3.44
N ALA A 38 -5.46 21.43 -4.57
CA ALA A 38 -5.58 20.65 -5.82
C ALA A 38 -4.30 19.97 -6.35
N PHE A 39 -3.15 20.32 -5.78
CA PHE A 39 -1.81 19.84 -6.14
C PHE A 39 -1.12 18.99 -5.07
N SER A 40 -1.70 18.82 -3.88
CA SER A 40 -1.08 18.11 -2.76
C SER A 40 -1.66 16.70 -2.58
N LYS A 41 -0.80 15.68 -2.70
CA LYS A 41 -1.16 14.31 -2.31
C LYS A 41 -1.48 14.30 -0.80
N ALA A 42 -2.63 13.75 -0.42
CA ALA A 42 -2.99 13.59 0.98
C ALA A 42 -1.86 12.87 1.75
N LYS A 43 -1.40 13.49 2.84
CA LYS A 43 -0.37 12.94 3.73
C LYS A 43 -1.02 12.40 5.00
N ALA A 44 -0.41 11.38 5.58
CA ALA A 44 -0.74 10.93 6.92
C ALA A 44 -0.44 12.06 7.91
N LYS A 45 -1.39 12.35 8.79
CA LYS A 45 -1.27 13.38 9.83
C LYS A 45 -0.57 12.83 11.08
N ASN A 46 -0.77 11.56 11.37
CA ASN A 46 -0.41 10.93 12.64
C ASN A 46 0.54 9.74 12.50
N ALA A 47 1.12 9.55 11.32
CA ALA A 47 2.08 8.49 11.06
C ALA A 47 3.01 8.85 9.91
N ASP A 48 4.19 8.26 9.94
CA ASP A 48 5.10 8.23 8.80
C ASP A 48 4.81 6.99 7.96
N VAL A 49 4.38 7.20 6.72
CA VAL A 49 4.13 6.14 5.73
C VAL A 49 5.27 6.15 4.73
N LYS A 50 6.04 5.06 4.69
CA LYS A 50 7.13 4.86 3.73
C LYS A 50 6.82 3.64 2.87
N ILE A 51 7.05 3.77 1.57
CA ILE A 51 6.96 2.64 0.65
C ILE A 51 8.17 2.63 -0.28
N THR A 52 8.72 1.44 -0.51
CA THR A 52 9.77 1.19 -1.49
C THR A 52 9.26 0.21 -2.52
N PHE A 53 9.41 0.53 -3.80
CA PHE A 53 9.04 -0.35 -4.91
C PHE A 53 10.30 -0.92 -5.56
N GLY A 54 10.35 -2.24 -5.71
CA GLY A 54 11.29 -2.93 -6.60
C GLY A 54 10.62 -3.36 -7.90
N ASP A 55 11.34 -4.15 -8.70
CA ASP A 55 10.84 -4.62 -10.00
C ASP A 55 9.72 -5.66 -9.88
N SER A 56 9.69 -6.41 -8.78
CA SER A 56 8.69 -7.45 -8.51
C SER A 56 8.36 -7.57 -7.02
N ASN A 57 8.63 -6.52 -6.24
CA ASN A 57 8.40 -6.50 -4.80
C ASN A 57 8.03 -5.09 -4.33
N PHE A 58 7.51 -4.99 -3.12
CA PHE A 58 7.43 -3.72 -2.41
C PHE A 58 7.45 -3.93 -0.89
N ASP A 59 7.84 -2.89 -0.19
CA ASP A 59 7.84 -2.82 1.27
C ASP A 59 7.10 -1.56 1.70
N LEU A 60 6.05 -1.72 2.51
CA LEU A 60 5.30 -0.65 3.15
C LEU A 60 5.54 -0.69 4.66
N THR A 61 6.07 0.40 5.21
CA THR A 61 6.17 0.61 6.65
C THR A 61 5.35 1.81 7.10
N VAL A 62 4.64 1.66 8.21
CA VAL A 62 3.84 2.73 8.82
C VAL A 62 4.18 2.83 10.29
N SER A 63 4.74 3.96 10.68
CA SER A 63 5.16 4.25 12.05
C SER A 63 4.30 5.38 12.63
N PRO A 64 3.50 5.14 13.68
CA PRO A 64 2.69 6.18 14.28
C PRO A 64 3.56 7.23 14.98
N HIS A 65 3.13 8.48 14.95
CA HIS A 65 3.77 9.53 15.73
C HIS A 65 3.49 9.30 17.21
N LEU A 66 4.53 9.42 18.06
CA LEU A 66 4.44 9.08 19.48
C LEU A 66 3.36 9.86 20.25
N GLU A 67 3.01 11.06 19.77
CA GLU A 67 2.02 11.93 20.39
C GLU A 67 0.57 11.56 20.04
N ASP A 68 0.34 10.76 18.99
CA ASP A 68 -0.99 10.44 18.48
C ASP A 68 -1.46 9.04 18.90
N LYS A 69 -2.47 9.01 19.78
CA LYS A 69 -2.99 7.79 20.37
C LYS A 69 -3.95 7.02 19.44
N LYS A 70 -4.34 7.55 18.28
CA LYS A 70 -5.38 6.92 17.44
C LYS A 70 -4.96 5.60 16.83
N MET A 71 -3.67 5.47 16.52
CA MET A 71 -3.07 4.21 16.06
C MET A 71 -2.60 3.32 17.22
N ASN A 72 -2.83 3.73 18.48
CA ASN A 72 -2.42 3.01 19.70
C ASN A 72 -0.93 2.60 19.74
N GLY A 73 -0.04 3.38 19.09
CA GLY A 73 1.39 3.04 19.00
C GLY A 73 1.71 1.80 18.15
N VAL A 74 0.75 1.30 17.37
CA VAL A 74 0.95 0.12 16.51
C VAL A 74 1.77 0.49 15.28
N HIS A 75 2.89 -0.20 15.11
CA HIS A 75 3.67 -0.15 13.86
C HIS A 75 3.13 -1.20 12.90
N TYR A 76 2.97 -0.83 11.64
CA TYR A 76 2.59 -1.77 10.59
C TYR A 76 3.72 -1.97 9.60
N SER A 77 3.92 -3.21 9.17
CA SER A 77 4.84 -3.54 8.08
C SER A 77 4.19 -4.54 7.14
N LEU A 78 4.25 -4.28 5.85
CA LEU A 78 3.81 -5.22 4.80
C LEU A 78 4.92 -5.34 3.78
N VAL A 79 5.56 -6.52 3.76
CA VAL A 79 6.61 -6.86 2.82
C VAL A 79 6.08 -7.90 1.85
N ILE A 80 6.05 -7.53 0.57
CA ILE A 80 5.71 -8.44 -0.52
C ILE A 80 6.99 -8.74 -1.29
N VAL A 81 7.59 -9.90 -1.02
CA VAL A 81 8.92 -10.24 -1.56
C VAL A 81 8.90 -10.64 -3.02
N LYS A 82 7.77 -11.15 -3.52
CA LYS A 82 7.62 -11.59 -4.91
C LYS A 82 6.18 -11.50 -5.39
N LEU A 83 5.91 -10.52 -6.24
CA LEU A 83 4.69 -10.37 -7.02
C LEU A 83 4.65 -11.40 -8.16
N PRO A 84 3.46 -11.79 -8.66
CA PRO A 84 3.35 -12.75 -9.75
C PRO A 84 3.96 -12.24 -11.06
N TYR A 85 3.98 -10.92 -11.27
CA TYR A 85 4.53 -10.28 -12.44
C TYR A 85 5.29 -9.00 -12.09
N GLU A 86 6.14 -8.56 -13.00
CA GLU A 86 6.94 -7.34 -12.83
C GLU A 86 6.09 -6.07 -12.87
N ILE A 87 6.55 -5.06 -12.13
CA ILE A 87 5.98 -3.73 -12.04
C ILE A 87 6.99 -2.68 -12.53
N ASP A 88 6.49 -1.49 -12.83
CA ASP A 88 7.31 -0.30 -13.06
C ASP A 88 7.40 0.47 -11.74
N PRO A 89 8.52 0.38 -10.99
CA PRO A 89 8.65 1.02 -9.68
C PRO A 89 8.57 2.55 -9.78
N ASN A 90 9.02 3.14 -10.88
CA ASN A 90 9.04 4.60 -11.09
C ASN A 90 7.63 5.17 -11.32
N LYS A 91 6.70 4.36 -11.83
CA LYS A 91 5.29 4.75 -12.04
C LYS A 91 4.36 4.24 -10.94
N SER A 92 4.84 3.33 -10.10
CA SER A 92 4.13 2.86 -8.93
C SER A 92 4.08 3.96 -7.87
N HIS A 93 2.97 4.03 -7.14
CA HIS A 93 2.74 5.08 -6.15
C HIS A 93 1.71 4.64 -5.13
N PHE A 94 1.57 5.41 -4.06
CA PHE A 94 0.56 5.17 -3.04
C PHE A 94 -0.27 6.43 -2.76
N GLN A 95 -1.41 6.22 -2.13
CA GLN A 95 -2.30 7.25 -1.62
C GLN A 95 -2.68 6.90 -0.19
N VAL A 96 -2.57 7.86 0.71
CA VAL A 96 -3.06 7.72 2.08
C VAL A 96 -4.52 8.19 2.13
N LYS A 97 -5.35 7.46 2.86
CA LYS A 97 -6.73 7.82 3.22
C LYS A 97 -6.95 7.44 4.69
N ASN A 98 -7.99 7.98 5.31
CA ASN A 98 -8.35 7.58 6.68
C ASN A 98 -8.50 6.05 6.74
N ASP A 99 -7.86 5.42 7.72
CA ASP A 99 -7.78 3.98 7.96
C ASP A 99 -7.15 3.13 6.83
N TRP A 100 -6.65 3.73 5.75
CA TRP A 100 -6.25 2.98 4.56
C TRP A 100 -5.03 3.58 3.85
N VAL A 101 -4.12 2.70 3.44
CA VAL A 101 -3.14 3.01 2.38
C VAL A 101 -3.55 2.26 1.11
N ARG A 102 -3.64 3.00 0.01
CA ARG A 102 -3.88 2.44 -1.33
C ARG A 102 -2.58 2.48 -2.11
N VAL A 103 -2.01 1.31 -2.35
CA VAL A 103 -0.84 1.16 -3.20
C VAL A 103 -1.31 0.86 -4.62
N PHE A 104 -0.73 1.55 -5.60
CA PHE A 104 -0.98 1.36 -7.03
C PHE A 104 0.32 0.90 -7.67
N LEU A 105 0.37 -0.37 -8.03
CA LEU A 105 1.47 -0.98 -8.74
C LEU A 105 1.24 -0.84 -10.24
N LYS A 106 2.13 -0.15 -10.94
CA LYS A 106 2.05 -0.05 -12.40
C LYS A 106 2.56 -1.37 -12.98
N LYS A 107 1.73 -2.11 -13.70
CA LYS A 107 2.20 -3.32 -14.41
C LYS A 107 3.22 -2.93 -15.47
N LYS A 108 4.32 -3.67 -15.57
CA LYS A 108 5.32 -3.49 -16.63
C LYS A 108 4.76 -3.95 -17.98
N ASP A 109 4.11 -5.11 -17.98
CA ASP A 109 3.28 -5.58 -19.09
C ASP A 109 1.80 -5.32 -18.81
N VAL A 110 1.19 -4.43 -19.57
CA VAL A 110 -0.22 -4.06 -19.40
C VAL A 110 -1.20 -5.09 -19.99
N SER A 111 -0.72 -5.99 -20.86
CA SER A 111 -1.52 -7.02 -21.52
C SER A 111 -1.83 -8.21 -20.60
N ILE A 112 -0.98 -8.44 -19.60
CA ILE A 112 -1.14 -9.52 -18.61
C ILE A 112 -2.15 -9.09 -17.55
N SER A 113 -3.21 -9.88 -17.35
CA SER A 113 -4.12 -9.74 -16.21
C SER A 113 -3.59 -10.49 -14.99
N TRP A 114 -3.80 -9.90 -13.82
CA TRP A 114 -3.51 -10.49 -12.51
C TRP A 114 -4.77 -11.06 -11.84
N GLU A 115 -5.94 -11.02 -12.52
CA GLU A 115 -7.22 -11.43 -11.93
C GLU A 115 -7.20 -12.88 -11.45
N TYR A 116 -6.50 -13.77 -12.16
CA TYR A 116 -6.39 -15.18 -11.80
C TYR A 116 -5.64 -15.36 -10.48
N GLU A 117 -4.47 -14.76 -10.36
CA GLU A 117 -3.61 -14.80 -9.17
C GLU A 117 -4.33 -14.11 -8.00
N ILE A 118 -5.00 -12.98 -8.27
CA ILE A 118 -5.80 -12.26 -7.27
C ILE A 118 -6.91 -13.15 -6.71
N ARG A 119 -7.66 -13.82 -7.59
CA ARG A 119 -8.77 -14.69 -7.19
C ARG A 119 -8.31 -15.94 -6.43
N THR A 120 -7.13 -16.46 -6.78
CA THR A 120 -6.58 -17.69 -6.18
C THR A 120 -5.70 -17.43 -4.96
N GLY A 121 -5.43 -16.17 -4.62
CA GLY A 121 -4.56 -15.79 -3.50
C GLY A 121 -3.07 -16.02 -3.74
N GLN A 122 -2.66 -16.28 -4.99
CA GLN A 122 -1.27 -16.58 -5.36
C GLN A 122 -0.42 -15.32 -5.63
N ILE A 123 -0.60 -14.26 -4.85
CA ILE A 123 -0.17 -12.92 -5.26
C ILE A 123 1.15 -12.48 -4.61
N ALA A 124 1.64 -13.21 -3.61
CA ALA A 124 3.01 -13.17 -3.11
C ALA A 124 3.18 -14.04 -1.87
N SER A 125 4.42 -14.48 -1.62
CA SER A 125 4.85 -14.87 -0.28
C SER A 125 5.11 -13.61 0.55
N THR A 126 4.63 -13.61 1.78
CA THR A 126 5.16 -12.71 2.83
C THR A 126 6.39 -13.39 3.41
N GLY A 127 7.46 -12.61 3.59
CA GLY A 127 8.76 -13.10 4.06
C GLY A 127 8.93 -12.93 5.56
#